data_AF-A0A968TPJ2-F1
#
_entry.id   AF-A0A968TPJ2-F1
#
_cell.length_a   1.000
_cell.length_b   1.000
_cell.length_c   1.000
_cell.angle_alpha   90.00
_cell.angle_beta   90.00
_cell.angle_gamma   90.00
#
_symmetry.space_group_name_H-M   'P 1'
#
loop_
_entity.id
_entity.type
_entity.pdbx_description
1 polymer ?
#
loop_
_entity_poly.entity_id
_entity_poly.type
_entity_poly.pdbx_seq_one_letter_code
_entity_poly.pdbx_strand_id
1 'polypeptide(L)'
;MPAAGNGSNNWAVGPEKSATGHSILANDTHLGLTLPNIWYENQLSCPEFNVYGVALISVPGIINGFNSEVAWGPTNGTTDALDYYETEFEDESSLKYRFHGRLEAAEVKRETVLVRGGDPLSVDVIWTKLGVLMHREGRYGLVANWMGHRPGLELKAVRGLYAAKTAAQCLDSFTDWFVPLQNFICADRGRVSILHAGRVPRREIGEGRFIMDGQFAKDPFASTQPSPRIDNAPVVFSGQPKILGPIRGRIGLGL
;
A
#
# COMPACT_ATOMS: atom_id res chain seq x y z
N MET A 1 -7.04 8.63 13.08
CA MET A 1 -6.73 9.87 12.33
C MET A 1 -5.31 9.72 11.80
N PRO A 2 -5.00 10.04 10.54
CA PRO A 2 -3.60 10.17 10.13
C PRO A 2 -2.90 11.19 11.04
N ALA A 3 -1.61 10.98 11.31
CA ALA A 3 -0.80 11.96 12.02
C ALA A 3 -0.85 13.31 11.26
N ALA A 4 -0.84 14.43 11.98
CA ALA A 4 -0.76 15.75 11.36
C ALA A 4 0.43 15.79 10.38
N GLY A 5 0.18 16.22 9.13
CA GLY A 5 1.20 16.29 8.07
C GLY A 5 1.34 15.03 7.19
N ASN A 6 0.49 14.01 7.35
CA ASN A 6 0.47 12.84 6.47
C ASN A 6 -0.84 12.76 5.67
N GLY A 7 -0.72 12.65 4.35
CA GLY A 7 -1.85 12.73 3.42
C GLY A 7 -1.38 12.79 1.97
N SER A 8 -2.29 12.96 1.02
CA SER A 8 -1.97 13.23 -0.39
C SER A 8 -3.25 13.64 -1.10
N ASN A 9 -3.15 14.50 -2.12
CA ASN A 9 -4.23 14.64 -3.11
C ASN A 9 -3.74 14.27 -4.52
N ASN A 10 -4.67 13.79 -5.32
CA ASN A 10 -4.55 13.76 -6.76
C ASN A 10 -5.90 14.05 -7.38
N TRP A 11 -5.88 14.65 -8.56
CA TRP A 11 -7.06 14.79 -9.38
C TRP A 11 -6.67 14.75 -10.84
N ALA A 12 -7.64 14.35 -11.65
CA ALA A 12 -7.52 14.48 -13.08
C ALA A 12 -8.86 14.84 -13.71
N VAL A 13 -8.78 15.60 -14.80
CA VAL A 13 -9.93 15.96 -15.64
C VAL A 13 -9.66 15.46 -17.05
N GLY A 14 -10.69 14.88 -17.67
CA GLY A 14 -10.66 14.46 -19.07
C GLY A 14 -10.66 15.66 -20.02
N PRO A 15 -10.33 15.44 -21.30
CA PRO A 15 -10.24 16.50 -22.31
C PRO A 15 -11.54 17.29 -22.48
N GLU A 16 -12.70 16.64 -22.34
CA GLU A 16 -14.02 17.24 -22.46
C GLU A 16 -14.41 18.16 -21.29
N LYS A 17 -13.66 18.10 -20.19
CA LYS A 17 -13.80 18.98 -19.02
C LYS A 17 -12.66 19.97 -18.87
N SER A 18 -11.65 19.89 -19.73
CA SER A 18 -10.46 20.72 -19.70
C SER A 18 -10.57 21.89 -20.68
N ALA A 19 -10.17 23.08 -20.25
CA ALA A 19 -10.11 24.26 -21.13
C ALA A 19 -9.09 24.10 -22.27
N THR A 20 -8.11 23.19 -22.13
CA THR A 20 -7.09 22.93 -23.14
C THR A 20 -7.49 21.86 -24.15
N GLY A 21 -8.62 21.16 -23.94
CA GLY A 21 -8.98 19.98 -24.74
C GLY A 21 -8.07 18.77 -24.53
N HIS A 22 -7.22 18.80 -23.48
CA HIS A 22 -6.33 17.70 -23.10
C HIS A 22 -6.56 17.32 -21.64
N SER A 23 -6.34 16.04 -21.32
CA SER A 23 -6.36 15.60 -19.92
C SER A 23 -5.33 16.36 -19.08
N ILE A 24 -5.69 16.68 -17.84
CA ILE A 24 -4.79 17.28 -16.86
C ILE A 24 -4.79 16.38 -15.63
N LEU A 25 -3.59 16.08 -15.10
CA LEU A 25 -3.39 15.38 -13.83
C LEU A 25 -2.54 16.26 -12.93
N ALA A 26 -2.96 16.43 -11.69
CA ALA A 26 -2.16 17.02 -10.64
C ALA A 26 -2.08 16.07 -9.43
N ASN A 27 -0.92 16.04 -8.79
CA ASN A 27 -0.66 15.17 -7.65
C ASN A 27 0.31 15.85 -6.67
N ASP A 28 -0.09 15.88 -5.39
CA ASP A 28 0.67 16.43 -4.28
C ASP A 28 0.65 15.43 -3.11
N THR A 29 1.78 14.79 -2.87
CA THR A 29 1.93 13.84 -1.74
C THR A 29 2.36 14.59 -0.48
N HIS A 30 1.73 14.29 0.66
CA HIS A 30 2.03 14.91 1.95
C HIS A 30 2.70 13.89 2.87
N LEU A 31 4.02 14.01 3.02
CA LEU A 31 4.79 13.25 3.97
C LEU A 31 5.45 14.21 4.96
N GLY A 32 5.85 13.70 6.12
CA GLY A 32 6.59 14.48 7.10
C GLY A 32 7.85 15.09 6.49
N LEU A 33 8.09 16.37 6.75
CA LEU A 33 9.30 17.06 6.30
C LEU A 33 10.51 16.51 7.04
N THR A 34 11.50 16.04 6.28
CA THR A 34 12.74 15.46 6.80
C THR A 34 13.94 15.99 6.03
N LEU A 35 15.13 15.87 6.62
CA LEU A 35 16.40 16.12 5.95
C LEU A 35 17.23 14.82 5.95
N PRO A 36 17.59 14.27 4.77
CA PRO A 36 17.21 14.74 3.43
C PRO A 36 15.71 14.58 3.15
N ASN A 37 15.19 15.33 2.17
CA ASN A 37 13.79 15.22 1.73
C ASN A 37 13.51 13.82 1.18
N ILE A 38 12.33 13.26 1.48
CA ILE A 38 11.94 11.92 1.05
C ILE A 38 11.80 11.83 -0.48
N TRP A 39 11.22 12.87 -1.09
CA TRP A 39 11.04 12.98 -2.52
C TRP A 39 12.20 13.73 -3.16
N TYR A 40 12.73 13.17 -4.25
CA TYR A 40 13.66 13.86 -5.14
C TYR A 40 13.11 13.83 -6.56
N GLU A 41 13.27 14.94 -7.27
CA GLU A 41 12.85 15.08 -8.66
C GLU A 41 13.97 14.59 -9.59
N ASN A 42 13.62 13.82 -10.61
CA ASN A 42 14.57 13.28 -11.57
C ASN A 42 13.92 12.89 -12.90
N GLN A 43 14.78 12.78 -13.92
CA GLN A 43 14.45 12.23 -15.23
C GLN A 43 15.30 10.99 -15.48
N LEU A 44 14.66 9.91 -15.93
CA LEU A 44 15.35 8.71 -16.38
C LEU A 44 15.12 8.55 -17.88
N SER A 45 16.20 8.53 -18.66
CA SER A 45 16.14 8.43 -20.11
C SER A 45 17.13 7.41 -20.64
N CYS A 46 16.62 6.48 -21.45
CA CYS A 46 17.38 5.50 -22.22
C CYS A 46 16.62 5.20 -23.54
N PRO A 47 17.16 4.40 -24.47
CA PRO A 47 16.47 4.09 -25.72
C PRO A 47 15.05 3.50 -25.55
N GLU A 48 14.79 2.80 -24.45
CA GLU A 48 13.53 2.13 -24.16
C GLU A 48 12.47 3.00 -23.48
N PHE A 49 12.88 4.06 -22.77
CA PHE A 49 11.94 4.95 -22.06
C PHE A 49 12.55 6.31 -21.74
N ASN A 50 11.67 7.30 -21.63
CA ASN A 50 11.98 8.61 -21.10
C ASN A 50 10.87 9.02 -20.14
N VAL A 51 11.19 9.12 -18.85
CA VAL A 51 10.24 9.40 -17.77
C VAL A 51 10.74 10.50 -16.87
N TYR A 52 9.84 11.37 -16.44
CA TYR A 52 10.14 12.51 -15.58
C TYR A 52 9.17 12.52 -14.40
N GLY A 53 9.66 12.86 -13.21
CA GLY A 53 8.81 13.06 -12.04
C GLY A 53 9.60 13.02 -10.74
N VAL A 54 8.99 12.45 -9.71
CA VAL A 54 9.59 12.31 -8.38
C VAL A 54 9.71 10.84 -7.97
N ALA A 55 10.81 10.55 -7.28
CA ALA A 55 11.18 9.24 -6.77
C ALA A 55 11.46 9.31 -5.26
N LEU A 56 11.34 8.17 -4.58
CA LEU A 56 11.77 8.03 -3.19
C LEU A 56 13.27 7.79 -3.15
N ILE A 57 13.98 8.44 -2.23
CA ILE A 57 15.41 8.17 -2.02
C ILE A 57 15.61 6.66 -1.79
N SER A 58 16.61 6.09 -2.45
CA SER A 58 16.98 4.66 -2.40
C SER A 58 15.98 3.67 -3.00
N VAL A 59 14.81 4.12 -3.49
CA VAL A 59 13.88 3.26 -4.25
C VAL A 59 14.07 3.52 -5.74
N PRO A 60 14.36 2.48 -6.54
CA PRO A 60 14.47 2.64 -7.98
C PRO A 60 13.13 3.07 -8.61
N GLY A 61 13.16 4.23 -9.26
CA GLY A 61 12.14 4.64 -10.23
C GLY A 61 11.21 5.79 -9.82
N ILE A 62 10.51 6.32 -10.82
CA ILE A 62 9.58 7.44 -10.74
C ILE A 62 8.22 6.94 -10.27
N ILE A 63 7.82 7.33 -9.06
CA ILE A 63 6.57 6.91 -8.44
C ILE A 63 5.41 7.84 -8.80
N ASN A 64 5.68 9.15 -8.89
CA ASN A 64 4.73 10.14 -9.41
C ASN A 64 5.40 10.81 -10.59
N GLY A 65 4.78 10.79 -11.77
CA GLY A 65 5.43 11.31 -12.96
C GLY A 65 4.69 11.02 -14.24
N PHE A 66 5.40 11.14 -15.34
CA PHE A 66 4.84 10.96 -16.67
C PHE A 66 5.91 10.51 -17.68
N ASN A 67 5.43 9.95 -18.78
CA ASN A 67 6.17 9.76 -20.03
C ASN A 67 5.50 10.59 -21.15
N SER A 68 5.88 10.37 -22.42
CA SER A 68 5.31 11.15 -23.54
C SER A 68 3.81 10.90 -23.82
N GLU A 69 3.25 9.83 -23.26
CA GLU A 69 1.89 9.35 -23.55
C GLU A 69 0.96 9.41 -22.33
N VAL A 70 1.48 9.18 -21.12
CA VAL A 70 0.72 8.98 -19.89
C VAL A 70 1.38 9.66 -18.70
N ALA A 71 0.57 10.27 -17.84
CA ALA A 71 0.91 10.70 -16.49
C ALA A 71 0.26 9.79 -15.44
N TRP A 72 0.92 9.60 -14.29
CA TRP A 72 0.40 8.86 -13.15
C TRP A 72 0.72 9.55 -11.82
N GLY A 73 -0.18 9.38 -10.86
CA GLY A 73 0.00 9.92 -9.52
C GLY A 73 -0.78 9.11 -8.47
N PRO A 74 -0.13 8.62 -7.41
CA PRO A 74 -0.77 7.98 -6.26
C PRO A 74 -1.26 8.97 -5.21
N THR A 75 -2.25 8.50 -4.44
CA THR A 75 -2.54 8.97 -3.08
C THR A 75 -2.69 7.77 -2.18
N ASN A 76 -2.33 7.87 -0.90
CA ASN A 76 -2.46 6.75 0.02
C ASN A 76 -3.91 6.22 0.07
N GLY A 77 -4.05 4.91 -0.08
CA GLY A 77 -5.34 4.25 -0.17
C GLY A 77 -6.07 4.16 1.17
N THR A 78 -5.36 4.30 2.28
CA THR A 78 -5.88 4.16 3.67
C THR A 78 -6.56 2.82 3.95
N THR A 79 -6.39 1.84 3.07
CA THR A 79 -6.95 0.51 3.25
C THR A 79 -6.16 -0.23 4.30
N ASP A 80 -6.90 -0.81 5.23
CA ASP A 80 -6.36 -1.63 6.30
C ASP A 80 -5.67 -2.88 5.71
N ALA A 81 -4.38 -3.00 6.00
CA ALA A 81 -3.54 -4.13 5.59
C ALA A 81 -2.83 -4.79 6.77
N LEU A 82 -3.27 -4.53 8.01
CA LEU A 82 -2.64 -4.99 9.24
C LEU A 82 -3.72 -5.45 10.23
N ASP A 83 -3.73 -6.74 10.55
CA ASP A 83 -4.63 -7.32 11.56
C ASP A 83 -3.86 -7.73 12.82
N TYR A 84 -4.54 -7.62 13.96
CA TYR A 84 -4.02 -8.02 15.26
C TYR A 84 -4.80 -9.19 15.84
N TYR A 85 -4.08 -10.12 16.46
CA TYR A 85 -4.64 -11.32 17.07
C TYR A 85 -4.13 -11.51 18.50
N GLU A 86 -5.02 -11.87 19.41
CA GLU A 86 -4.63 -12.42 20.70
C GLU A 86 -4.33 -13.91 20.53
N THR A 87 -3.13 -14.34 20.88
CA THR A 87 -2.66 -15.73 20.75
C THR A 87 -2.36 -16.29 22.14
N GLU A 88 -3.01 -17.41 22.48
CA GLU A 88 -2.77 -18.12 23.74
C GLU A 88 -1.61 -19.11 23.59
N PHE A 89 -0.52 -18.87 24.32
CA PHE A 89 0.61 -19.76 24.48
C PHE A 89 0.35 -20.79 25.59
N GLU A 90 1.01 -21.94 25.50
CA GLU A 90 0.87 -23.06 26.44
C GLU A 90 1.12 -22.64 27.91
N ASP A 91 2.24 -21.95 28.14
CA ASP A 91 2.65 -21.34 29.40
C ASP A 91 3.66 -20.22 29.14
N GLU A 92 4.00 -19.41 30.15
CA GLU A 92 4.89 -18.23 30.03
C GLU A 92 6.29 -18.53 29.45
N SER A 93 6.79 -19.75 29.59
CA SER A 93 8.10 -20.18 29.12
C SER A 93 8.08 -20.84 27.74
N SER A 94 6.90 -21.31 27.31
CA SER A 94 6.70 -22.03 26.05
C SER A 94 6.39 -21.08 24.89
N LEU A 95 6.99 -21.33 23.73
CA LEU A 95 6.64 -20.69 22.46
C LEU A 95 5.70 -21.55 21.61
N LYS A 96 5.06 -22.55 22.23
CA LYS A 96 3.93 -23.26 21.61
C LYS A 96 2.63 -22.52 21.90
N TYR A 97 1.76 -22.39 20.91
CA TYR A 97 0.50 -21.66 21.02
C TYR A 97 -0.68 -22.44 20.44
N ARG A 98 -1.87 -22.13 20.94
CA ARG A 98 -3.13 -22.71 20.50
C ARG A 98 -3.51 -22.14 19.14
N PHE A 99 -3.71 -23.01 18.15
CA PHE A 99 -4.17 -22.63 16.82
C PHE A 99 -5.01 -23.75 16.22
N HIS A 100 -6.26 -23.46 15.86
CA HIS A 100 -7.24 -24.42 15.31
C HIS A 100 -7.28 -25.76 16.08
N GLY A 101 -7.33 -25.69 17.41
CA GLY A 101 -7.40 -26.87 18.29
C GLY A 101 -6.10 -27.64 18.49
N ARG A 102 -4.97 -27.14 17.99
CA ARG A 102 -3.64 -27.76 18.13
C ARG A 102 -2.66 -26.84 18.85
N LEU A 103 -1.61 -27.42 19.42
CA LEU A 103 -0.43 -26.67 19.87
C LEU A 103 0.57 -26.62 18.72
N GLU A 104 0.81 -25.42 18.21
CA GLU A 104 1.78 -25.14 17.15
C GLU A 104 3.02 -24.47 17.75
N ALA A 105 4.21 -24.81 17.27
CA ALA A 105 5.43 -24.13 17.69
C ALA A 105 5.60 -22.83 16.88
N ALA A 106 5.96 -21.74 17.56
CA ALA A 106 6.41 -20.53 16.88
C ALA A 106 7.84 -20.71 16.34
N GLU A 107 8.12 -20.07 15.21
CA GLU A 107 9.48 -19.95 14.67
C GLU A 107 10.19 -18.79 15.37
N VAL A 108 11.45 -19.00 15.76
CA VAL A 108 12.28 -17.98 16.41
C VAL A 108 13.44 -17.62 15.51
N LYS A 109 13.51 -16.35 15.12
CA LYS A 109 14.64 -15.80 14.39
C LYS A 109 15.41 -14.86 15.30
N ARG A 110 16.63 -15.27 15.66
CA ARG A 110 17.53 -14.44 16.48
C ARG A 110 18.26 -13.44 15.62
N GLU A 111 18.11 -12.16 15.95
CA GLU A 111 18.77 -11.04 15.31
C GLU A 111 19.73 -10.37 16.29
N THR A 112 20.77 -9.71 15.76
CA THR A 112 21.70 -8.91 16.55
C THR A 112 21.64 -7.46 16.09
N VAL A 113 21.26 -6.57 16.99
CA VAL A 113 21.22 -5.12 16.76
C VAL A 113 22.49 -4.51 17.32
N LEU A 114 23.31 -3.93 16.45
CA LEU A 114 24.54 -3.25 16.86
C LEU A 114 24.19 -1.85 17.42
N VAL A 115 24.59 -1.60 18.66
CA VAL A 115 24.34 -0.32 19.35
C VAL A 115 25.59 0.55 19.29
N ARG A 116 25.46 1.78 18.80
CA ARG A 116 26.60 2.72 18.77
C ARG A 116 27.06 3.02 20.19
N GLY A 117 28.32 2.68 20.49
CA GLY A 117 28.93 2.97 21.79
C GLY A 117 28.45 2.07 22.93
N GLY A 118 27.76 0.96 22.63
CA GLY A 118 27.31 -0.01 23.61
C GLY A 118 27.46 -1.44 23.09
N ASP A 119 27.08 -2.40 23.93
CA ASP A 119 27.13 -3.81 23.57
C ASP A 119 26.02 -4.18 22.55
N PRO A 120 26.26 -5.15 21.65
CA PRO A 120 25.22 -5.67 20.76
C PRO A 120 24.02 -6.20 21.53
N LEU A 121 22.81 -5.85 21.09
CA LEU A 121 21.56 -6.36 21.64
C LEU A 121 21.10 -7.57 20.82
N SER A 122 20.89 -8.71 21.46
CA SER A 122 20.22 -9.84 20.81
C SER A 122 18.71 -9.70 20.94
N VAL A 123 17.99 -9.84 19.83
CA VAL A 123 16.53 -9.74 19.75
C VAL A 123 15.99 -11.00 19.11
N ASP A 124 15.06 -11.68 19.78
CA ASP A 124 14.35 -12.83 19.21
C ASP A 124 13.07 -12.33 18.52
N VAL A 125 12.98 -12.51 17.21
CA VAL A 125 11.78 -12.24 16.41
C VAL A 125 10.97 -13.53 16.31
N ILE A 126 9.78 -13.53 16.93
CA ILE A 126 8.95 -14.73 17.08
C ILE A 126 7.81 -14.67 16.05
N TRP A 127 7.77 -15.67 15.17
CA TRP A 127 6.77 -15.83 14.12
C TRP A 127 5.80 -16.96 14.47
N THR A 128 4.51 -16.63 14.49
CA THR A 128 3.41 -17.59 14.49
C THR A 128 2.93 -17.83 13.05
N LYS A 129 1.97 -18.75 12.86
CA LYS A 129 1.30 -18.94 11.57
C LYS A 129 0.46 -17.73 11.14
N LEU A 130 0.10 -16.85 12.08
CA LEU A 130 -0.65 -15.62 11.79
C LEU A 130 0.27 -14.43 11.53
N GLY A 131 1.42 -14.34 12.18
CA GLY A 131 2.32 -13.20 12.03
C GLY A 131 3.34 -13.06 13.15
N VAL A 132 3.86 -11.85 13.34
CA VAL A 132 4.93 -11.57 14.32
C VAL A 132 4.34 -11.29 15.68
N LEU A 133 4.87 -11.92 16.73
CA LEU A 133 4.55 -11.59 18.11
C LEU A 133 5.14 -10.20 18.45
N MET A 134 4.25 -9.25 18.73
CA MET A 134 4.61 -7.86 19.04
C MET A 134 4.84 -7.65 20.54
N HIS A 135 4.03 -8.31 21.36
CA HIS A 135 4.06 -8.19 22.81
C HIS A 135 3.47 -9.44 23.45
N ARG A 136 3.87 -9.75 24.69
CA ARG A 136 3.37 -10.91 25.42
C ARG A 136 3.27 -10.62 26.91
N GLU A 137 2.13 -10.95 27.50
CA GLU A 137 1.88 -10.90 28.93
C GLU A 137 1.40 -12.27 29.42
N GLY A 138 2.25 -12.93 30.21
CA GLY A 138 2.05 -14.30 30.65
C GLY A 138 1.82 -15.26 29.47
N ARG A 139 0.62 -15.82 29.39
CA ARG A 139 0.23 -16.76 28.33
C ARG A 139 -0.39 -16.11 27.11
N TYR A 140 -0.70 -14.81 27.12
CA TYR A 140 -1.37 -14.15 26.00
C TYR A 140 -0.40 -13.24 25.26
N GLY A 141 -0.35 -13.39 23.93
CA GLY A 141 0.49 -12.61 23.04
C GLY A 141 -0.31 -11.83 22.02
N LEU A 142 0.10 -10.60 21.75
CA LEU A 142 -0.42 -9.79 20.66
C LEU A 142 0.40 -10.07 19.39
N VAL A 143 -0.23 -10.67 18.38
CA VAL A 143 0.39 -11.02 17.10
C VAL A 143 -0.11 -10.08 16.01
N ALA A 144 0.81 -9.56 15.20
CA ALA A 144 0.54 -8.69 14.05
C ALA A 144 0.71 -9.45 12.72
N ASN A 145 -0.37 -9.52 11.93
CA ASN A 145 -0.36 -10.01 10.56
C ASN A 145 -0.40 -8.82 9.59
N TRP A 146 0.75 -8.52 8.96
CA TRP A 146 0.87 -7.40 8.04
C TRP A 146 1.08 -7.89 6.61
N MET A 147 0.33 -7.33 5.65
CA MET A 147 0.55 -7.58 4.22
C MET A 147 1.98 -7.23 3.79
N GLY A 148 2.60 -6.22 4.42
CA GLY A 148 3.97 -5.79 4.11
C GLY A 148 5.06 -6.84 4.40
N HIS A 149 4.75 -7.89 5.17
CA HIS A 149 5.70 -8.99 5.41
C HIS A 149 5.76 -10.01 4.27
N ARG A 150 4.88 -9.93 3.27
CA ARG A 150 4.89 -10.86 2.13
C ARG A 150 5.64 -10.21 0.95
N PRO A 151 6.38 -10.99 0.15
CA PRO A 151 7.14 -10.46 -0.98
C PRO A 151 6.21 -9.85 -2.03
N GLY A 152 6.63 -8.72 -2.60
CA GLY A 152 5.92 -7.99 -3.65
C GLY A 152 6.71 -7.86 -4.95
N LEU A 153 6.06 -7.28 -5.97
CA LEU A 153 6.60 -7.06 -7.31
C LEU A 153 6.49 -5.57 -7.72
N GLU A 154 6.53 -4.66 -6.76
CA GLU A 154 6.30 -3.22 -6.96
C GLU A 154 7.27 -2.63 -7.99
N LEU A 155 8.54 -3.05 -8.00
CA LEU A 155 9.51 -2.57 -9.00
C LEU A 155 9.17 -3.02 -10.42
N LYS A 156 8.52 -4.17 -10.59
CA LYS A 156 8.00 -4.61 -11.89
C LYS A 156 6.82 -3.73 -12.32
N ALA A 157 5.92 -3.39 -11.40
CA ALA A 157 4.84 -2.45 -11.66
C ALA A 157 5.39 -1.08 -12.09
N VAL A 158 6.37 -0.52 -11.36
CA VAL A 158 7.03 0.76 -11.70
C VAL A 158 7.67 0.69 -13.08
N ARG A 159 8.37 -0.39 -13.41
CA ARG A 159 8.97 -0.56 -14.75
C ARG A 159 7.92 -0.61 -15.87
N GLY A 160 6.76 -1.19 -15.59
CA GLY A 160 5.62 -1.25 -16.50
C GLY A 160 5.07 0.13 -16.87
N LEU A 161 5.01 1.06 -15.91
CA LEU A 161 4.54 2.43 -16.13
C LEU A 161 5.32 3.14 -17.24
N TYR A 162 6.63 2.89 -17.31
CA TYR A 162 7.49 3.59 -18.27
C TYR A 162 7.20 3.23 -19.72
N ALA A 163 6.64 2.04 -19.96
CA ALA A 163 6.26 1.56 -21.28
C ALA A 163 4.77 1.81 -21.60
N ALA A 164 3.97 2.27 -20.63
CA ALA A 164 2.54 2.49 -20.82
C ALA A 164 2.29 3.61 -21.82
N LYS A 165 1.39 3.35 -22.79
CA LYS A 165 0.99 4.30 -23.84
C LYS A 165 -0.45 4.79 -23.69
N THR A 166 -1.20 4.19 -22.78
CA THR A 166 -2.58 4.56 -22.48
C THR A 166 -2.84 4.49 -20.98
N ALA A 167 -3.84 5.23 -20.50
CA ALA A 167 -4.27 5.21 -19.10
C ALA A 167 -4.65 3.78 -18.66
N ALA A 168 -5.23 2.98 -19.57
CA ALA A 168 -5.55 1.58 -19.31
C ALA A 168 -4.28 0.74 -19.08
N GLN A 169 -3.27 0.85 -19.95
CA GLN A 169 -1.99 0.14 -19.78
C GLN A 169 -1.25 0.57 -18.51
N CYS A 170 -1.36 1.85 -18.15
CA CYS A 170 -0.84 2.37 -16.89
C CYS A 170 -1.52 1.72 -15.69
N LEU A 171 -2.86 1.63 -15.68
CA LEU A 171 -3.58 0.91 -14.62
C LEU A 171 -3.21 -0.58 -14.58
N ASP A 172 -3.08 -1.24 -15.73
CA ASP A 172 -2.75 -2.66 -15.82
C ASP A 172 -1.36 -2.96 -15.24
N SER A 173 -0.42 -2.00 -15.31
CA SER A 173 0.91 -2.12 -14.72
C SER A 173 0.88 -2.30 -13.20
N PHE A 174 -0.16 -1.81 -12.52
CA PHE A 174 -0.32 -1.97 -11.07
C PHE A 174 -0.87 -3.34 -10.65
N THR A 175 -1.09 -4.28 -11.57
CA THR A 175 -1.41 -5.68 -11.23
C THR A 175 -0.32 -6.33 -10.36
N ASP A 176 0.93 -5.91 -10.56
CA ASP A 176 2.10 -6.37 -9.79
C ASP A 176 2.37 -5.51 -8.52
N TRP A 177 1.52 -4.52 -8.21
CA TRP A 177 1.67 -3.65 -7.05
C TRP A 177 0.92 -4.23 -5.84
N PHE A 178 1.62 -4.69 -4.80
CA PHE A 178 0.96 -5.36 -3.67
C PHE A 178 0.80 -4.44 -2.47
N VAL A 179 1.85 -3.69 -2.11
CA VAL A 179 1.85 -2.72 -1.02
C VAL A 179 2.77 -1.54 -1.32
N PRO A 180 2.57 -0.36 -0.72
CA PRO A 180 1.41 0.04 0.07
C PRO A 180 0.14 0.17 -0.79
N LEU A 181 -1.05 0.10 -0.21
CA LEU A 181 -2.28 0.28 -0.98
C LEU A 181 -2.46 1.76 -1.35
N GLN A 182 -2.64 2.06 -2.64
CA GLN A 182 -2.59 3.41 -3.19
C GLN A 182 -3.71 3.61 -4.22
N ASN A 183 -4.23 4.82 -4.33
CA ASN A 183 -5.15 5.23 -5.38
C ASN A 183 -4.34 5.89 -6.50
N PHE A 184 -4.01 5.12 -7.53
CA PHE A 184 -3.32 5.64 -8.71
C PHE A 184 -4.32 6.19 -9.70
N ILE A 185 -4.18 7.48 -10.02
CA ILE A 185 -4.78 8.06 -11.21
C ILE A 185 -3.78 7.91 -12.36
N CYS A 186 -4.26 7.48 -13.53
CA CYS A 186 -3.53 7.56 -14.78
C CYS A 186 -4.29 8.44 -15.77
N ALA A 187 -3.59 9.30 -16.49
CA ALA A 187 -4.14 10.18 -17.50
C ALA A 187 -3.34 10.05 -18.80
N ASP A 188 -4.02 9.71 -19.90
CA ASP A 188 -3.48 9.85 -21.26
C ASP A 188 -4.16 11.01 -21.98
N ARG A 189 -3.82 11.24 -23.26
CA ARG A 189 -4.37 12.35 -24.05
C ARG A 189 -5.90 12.38 -24.14
N GLY A 190 -6.56 11.23 -24.01
CA GLY A 190 -8.00 11.09 -24.23
C GLY A 190 -8.80 10.68 -23.00
N ARG A 191 -8.15 10.16 -21.95
CA ARG A 191 -8.84 9.50 -20.83
C ARG A 191 -8.15 9.77 -19.51
N VAL A 192 -8.94 9.79 -18.46
CA VAL A 192 -8.47 9.70 -17.07
C VAL A 192 -9.13 8.51 -16.39
N SER A 193 -8.34 7.74 -15.64
CA SER A 193 -8.77 6.52 -14.97
C SER A 193 -8.14 6.41 -13.59
N ILE A 194 -8.74 5.66 -12.69
CA ILE A 194 -8.23 5.43 -11.33
C ILE A 194 -8.34 3.96 -10.91
N LEU A 195 -7.34 3.50 -10.17
CA LEU A 195 -7.28 2.19 -9.54
C LEU A 195 -6.87 2.31 -8.09
N HIS A 196 -7.58 1.61 -7.21
CA HIS A 196 -7.13 1.33 -5.85
C HIS A 196 -6.16 0.13 -5.86
N ALA A 197 -4.90 0.38 -6.19
CA ALA A 197 -3.89 -0.65 -6.36
C ALA A 197 -3.43 -1.21 -5.02
N GLY A 198 -3.11 -2.51 -5.02
CA GLY A 198 -2.63 -3.24 -3.85
C GLY A 198 -3.39 -4.55 -3.62
N ARG A 199 -2.81 -5.41 -2.78
CA ARG A 199 -3.45 -6.64 -2.33
C ARG A 199 -4.44 -6.33 -1.21
N VAL A 200 -5.68 -6.03 -1.59
CA VAL A 200 -6.75 -5.79 -0.63
C VAL A 200 -7.11 -7.13 0.04
N PRO A 201 -6.97 -7.25 1.38
CA PRO A 201 -7.31 -8.48 2.10
C PRO A 201 -8.81 -8.77 2.00
N ARG A 202 -9.15 -10.06 2.00
CA ARG A 202 -10.54 -10.50 2.06
C ARG A 202 -10.95 -10.67 3.52
N ARG A 203 -11.90 -9.84 3.95
CA ARG A 203 -12.43 -9.83 5.32
C ARG A 203 -13.95 -9.95 5.29
N GLU A 204 -14.50 -10.65 6.28
CA GLU A 204 -15.92 -10.59 6.59
C GLU A 204 -16.29 -9.24 7.21
N ILE A 205 -17.59 -8.91 7.19
CA ILE A 205 -18.06 -7.64 7.76
C ILE A 205 -17.73 -7.60 9.26
N GLY A 206 -16.89 -6.64 9.65
CA GLY A 206 -16.49 -6.40 11.04
C GLY A 206 -15.11 -6.93 11.42
N GLU A 207 -14.50 -7.80 10.60
CA GLU A 207 -13.11 -8.24 10.79
C GLU A 207 -12.13 -7.07 10.58
N GLY A 208 -11.00 -7.09 11.30
CA GLY A 208 -10.00 -6.01 11.33
C GLY A 208 -10.37 -4.81 12.22
N ARG A 209 -11.58 -4.76 12.78
CA ARG A 209 -12.01 -3.65 13.64
C ARG A 209 -11.43 -3.71 15.06
N PHE A 210 -11.17 -4.90 15.56
CA PHE A 210 -10.68 -5.16 16.92
C PHE A 210 -9.64 -6.28 16.88
N ILE A 211 -8.94 -6.49 18.00
CA ILE A 211 -8.09 -7.66 18.19
C ILE A 211 -8.99 -8.91 18.10
N MET A 212 -8.60 -9.84 17.24
CA MET A 212 -9.34 -11.08 17.00
C MET A 212 -8.74 -12.25 17.79
N ASP A 213 -9.53 -13.27 18.06
CA ASP A 213 -9.04 -14.51 18.67
C ASP A 213 -8.18 -15.29 17.66
N GLY A 214 -6.88 -15.40 17.95
CA GLY A 214 -5.90 -16.10 17.11
C GLY A 214 -6.16 -17.60 17.01
N GLN A 215 -6.86 -18.22 17.97
CA GLN A 215 -7.13 -19.66 17.95
C GLN A 215 -8.05 -20.07 16.78
N PHE A 216 -8.93 -19.16 16.34
CA PHE A 216 -9.91 -19.40 15.29
C PHE A 216 -9.68 -18.53 14.04
N ALA A 217 -8.67 -17.66 14.08
CA ALA A 217 -8.36 -16.73 13.01
C ALA A 217 -8.04 -17.45 11.69
N LYS A 218 -8.57 -16.90 10.60
CA LYS A 218 -8.14 -17.20 9.23
C LYS A 218 -7.14 -16.13 8.82
N ASP A 219 -6.20 -16.48 7.92
CA ASP A 219 -5.32 -15.47 7.32
C ASP A 219 -6.10 -14.69 6.23
N PRO A 220 -6.47 -13.42 6.44
CA PRO A 220 -7.26 -12.66 5.48
C PRO A 220 -6.43 -12.21 4.26
N PHE A 221 -5.11 -12.41 4.30
CA PHE A 221 -4.19 -12.14 3.20
C PHE A 221 -3.86 -13.39 2.38
N ALA A 222 -4.36 -14.58 2.76
CA ALA A 222 -4.23 -15.80 1.97
C ALA A 222 -4.97 -15.70 0.62
N SER A 223 -5.96 -14.82 0.52
CA SER A 223 -6.61 -14.44 -0.73
C SER A 223 -6.89 -12.94 -0.75
N THR A 224 -7.00 -12.36 -1.94
CA THR A 224 -7.32 -10.94 -2.10
C THR A 224 -8.69 -10.76 -2.74
N GLN A 225 -9.26 -9.56 -2.58
CA GLN A 225 -10.44 -9.13 -3.33
C GLN A 225 -10.04 -8.24 -4.51
N PRO A 226 -10.88 -8.14 -5.56
CA PRO A 226 -10.62 -7.25 -6.67
C PRO A 226 -10.47 -5.79 -6.22
N SER A 227 -9.47 -5.11 -6.77
CA SER A 227 -9.23 -3.68 -6.55
C SER A 227 -10.30 -2.84 -7.27
N PRO A 228 -10.93 -1.88 -6.58
CA PRO A 228 -11.78 -0.87 -7.20
C PRO A 228 -11.09 -0.14 -8.36
N ARG A 229 -11.74 -0.08 -9.53
CA ARG A 229 -11.23 0.55 -10.75
C ARG A 229 -12.33 1.34 -11.44
N ILE A 230 -12.00 2.51 -11.96
CA ILE A 230 -12.86 3.31 -12.83
C ILE A 230 -12.05 3.71 -14.07
N ASP A 231 -12.54 3.31 -15.24
CA ASP A 231 -11.94 3.67 -16.52
C ASP A 231 -12.70 4.83 -17.18
N ASN A 232 -11.97 5.74 -17.83
CA ASN A 232 -12.53 6.80 -18.67
C ASN A 232 -13.57 7.67 -17.94
N ALA A 233 -13.22 8.13 -16.74
CA ALA A 233 -14.03 9.09 -16.01
C ALA A 233 -13.82 10.50 -16.58
N PRO A 234 -14.82 11.39 -16.52
CA PRO A 234 -14.63 12.78 -16.94
C PRO A 234 -13.84 13.62 -15.93
N VAL A 235 -13.95 13.26 -14.65
CA VAL A 235 -13.24 13.88 -13.53
C VAL A 235 -12.98 12.81 -12.48
N VAL A 236 -11.79 12.82 -11.90
CA VAL A 236 -11.40 11.97 -10.77
C VAL A 236 -10.73 12.84 -9.71
N PHE A 237 -11.01 12.55 -8.45
CA PHE A 237 -10.33 13.14 -7.30
C PHE A 237 -10.08 12.05 -6.24
N SER A 238 -8.92 12.07 -5.60
CA SER A 238 -8.63 11.34 -4.38
C SER A 238 -7.88 12.24 -3.40
N GLY A 239 -8.28 12.24 -2.13
CA GLY A 239 -7.75 13.14 -1.10
C GLY A 239 -7.72 12.51 0.30
N GLN A 240 -7.48 11.20 0.39
CA GLN A 240 -7.51 10.41 1.64
C GLN A 240 -8.88 10.09 2.31
N PRO A 241 -10.11 10.41 1.83
CA PRO A 241 -11.29 9.77 2.39
C PRO A 241 -11.50 8.37 1.78
N LYS A 242 -12.03 7.45 2.60
CA LYS A 242 -12.28 6.03 2.28
C LYS A 242 -12.87 5.83 0.89
N ILE A 243 -12.13 5.16 -0.01
CA ILE A 243 -12.65 4.73 -1.33
C ILE A 243 -13.57 3.50 -1.22
N LEU A 244 -13.52 2.77 -0.10
CA LEU A 244 -14.35 1.57 0.12
C LEU A 244 -15.73 1.92 0.67
N GLY A 245 -16.51 2.68 -0.10
CA GLY A 245 -17.97 2.65 -0.11
C GLY A 245 -18.44 2.11 -1.46
N PRO A 246 -19.71 1.70 -1.64
CA PRO A 246 -20.20 1.35 -2.96
C PRO A 246 -19.90 2.51 -3.90
N ILE A 247 -19.22 2.25 -5.01
CA ILE A 247 -19.05 3.20 -6.12
C ILE A 247 -20.45 3.40 -6.73
N ARG A 248 -21.31 4.11 -6.01
CA ARG A 248 -22.50 4.73 -6.60
C ARG A 248 -21.94 5.91 -7.34
N GLY A 249 -21.93 5.85 -8.66
CA GLY A 249 -21.40 6.87 -9.57
C GLY A 249 -21.92 8.28 -9.28
N ARG A 250 -21.35 8.93 -8.26
CA ARG A 250 -21.53 10.33 -7.95
C ARG A 250 -20.15 10.95 -7.84
N ILE A 251 -19.79 11.53 -8.98
CA ILE A 251 -18.93 12.68 -9.14
C ILE A 251 -19.27 13.67 -8.02
N GLY A 252 -18.32 13.92 -7.12
CA GLY A 252 -18.40 15.03 -6.18
C GLY A 252 -18.18 16.33 -6.95
N LEU A 253 -19.27 16.96 -7.42
CA LEU A 253 -19.28 18.39 -7.72
C LEU A 253 -19.45 19.12 -6.38
N GLY A 254 -18.34 19.53 -5.78
CA GLY A 254 -18.31 20.56 -4.76
C GLY A 254 -17.67 21.80 -5.37
N LEU A 255 -18.48 22.85 -5.54
CA LEU A 255 -17.99 24.22 -5.59
C LEU A 255 -17.45 24.60 -4.21
#